data_AF-X1JUD7-F1
#
_entry.id   AF-X1JUD7-F1
#
_cell.length_a   1.000
_cell.length_b   1.000
_cell.length_c   1.000
_cell.angle_alpha   90.00
_cell.angle_beta   90.00
_cell.angle_gamma   90.00
#
_symmetry.space_group_name_H-M   'P 1'
#
loop_
_entity.id
_entity.type
_entity.pdbx_description
1 polymer ?
#
loop_
_entity_poly.entity_id
_entity_poly.type
_entity_poly.pdbx_seq_one_letter_code
_entity_poly.pdbx_strand_id
1 'polypeptide(L)'
;KERFIDKPIYALIALPFEHEEKADIRTIYNSATCLKATYLVADAVFLVDNQRYIEKDSSLINNFVAINKLMVEPFYDLLCAGEETKAKRIGAKLLDAGDIIKTLKGWTVLGYGVSKLPVIRLPFVRRHNYRKKSTETIKGIQTMDQAISNLSLKCDLKDSASALYLLSAPVEEITMDLVKELVDYLGEVAPRAMIRYGDYPRGESTVKTTLILSQLNYVDKIMEYYDKMPKLTQEKEQMQEEDEIKLKKIMKASRMVPSLFRGDGN
;
A
#
# COMPACT_ATOMS: atom_id res chain seq x y z
N LYS A 1 19.35 6.87 -4.81
CA LYS A 1 19.39 8.15 -4.05
C LYS A 1 20.56 9.03 -4.52
N GLU A 2 21.78 8.49 -4.58
CA GLU A 2 23.00 9.22 -5.00
C GLU A 2 22.89 9.97 -6.35
N ARG A 3 22.16 9.43 -7.34
CA ARG A 3 21.99 10.06 -8.66
C ARG A 3 20.88 11.11 -8.75
N PHE A 4 19.94 11.12 -7.81
CA PHE A 4 18.73 11.97 -7.85
C PHE A 4 18.45 12.50 -6.45
N ILE A 5 19.32 13.39 -5.97
CA ILE A 5 19.34 13.86 -4.58
C ILE A 5 18.05 14.65 -4.24
N ASP A 6 17.54 15.44 -5.18
CA ASP A 6 16.39 16.32 -4.97
C ASP A 6 15.03 15.65 -5.24
N LYS A 7 15.03 14.38 -5.67
CA LYS A 7 13.79 13.64 -5.98
C LYS A 7 13.51 12.60 -4.90
N PRO A 8 12.31 12.58 -4.32
CA PRO A 8 11.96 11.56 -3.35
C PRO A 8 11.86 10.20 -4.02
N ILE A 9 12.31 9.16 -3.31
CA ILE A 9 12.28 7.78 -3.75
C ILE A 9 11.30 7.03 -2.86
N TYR A 10 10.23 6.53 -3.47
CA TYR A 10 9.24 5.71 -2.79
C TYR A 10 9.40 4.25 -3.18
N ALA A 11 9.20 3.34 -2.23
CA ALA A 11 9.17 1.92 -2.46
C ALA A 11 7.74 1.39 -2.30
N LEU A 12 7.32 0.50 -3.19
CA LEU A 12 6.10 -0.29 -3.04
C LEU A 12 6.51 -1.73 -2.74
N ILE A 13 6.20 -2.21 -1.54
CA ILE A 13 6.57 -3.55 -1.08
C ILE A 13 5.30 -4.39 -0.93
N ALA A 14 5.20 -5.43 -1.76
CA ALA A 14 4.23 -6.49 -1.58
C ALA A 14 4.76 -7.51 -0.56
N LEU A 15 4.02 -7.69 0.53
CA LEU A 15 4.26 -8.68 1.56
C LEU A 15 3.78 -10.06 1.08
N PRO A 16 4.44 -11.14 1.50
CA PRO A 16 4.08 -12.50 1.12
C PRO A 16 2.66 -12.87 1.57
N PHE A 17 2.09 -13.91 0.94
CA PHE A 17 0.84 -14.49 1.43
C PHE A 17 1.06 -15.24 2.75
N GLU A 18 -0.01 -15.38 3.55
CA GLU A 18 0.07 -16.07 4.83
C GLU A 18 0.49 -17.54 4.69
N HIS A 19 0.12 -18.20 3.59
CA HIS A 19 0.53 -19.58 3.33
C HIS A 19 2.03 -19.70 2.99
N GLU A 20 2.63 -18.68 2.36
CA GLU A 20 4.07 -18.62 2.10
C GLU A 20 4.86 -18.37 3.39
N GLU A 21 4.33 -17.54 4.29
CA GLU A 21 4.89 -17.29 5.62
C GLU A 21 4.88 -18.55 6.50
N LYS A 22 3.83 -19.38 6.38
CA LYS A 22 3.71 -20.65 7.12
C LYS A 22 4.54 -21.78 6.50
N ALA A 23 4.69 -21.79 5.18
CA ALA A 23 5.39 -22.86 4.46
C ALA A 23 6.91 -22.76 4.61
N ASP A 24 7.47 -21.55 4.61
CA ASP A 24 8.91 -21.36 4.66
C ASP A 24 9.30 -20.20 5.58
N ILE A 25 10.07 -20.55 6.62
CA ILE A 25 10.57 -19.60 7.60
C ILE A 25 11.51 -18.55 7.00
N ARG A 26 12.19 -18.88 5.89
CA ARG A 26 13.05 -17.96 5.14
C ARG A 26 12.25 -16.81 4.55
N THR A 27 10.96 -17.01 4.25
CA THR A 27 10.06 -15.96 3.77
C THR A 27 9.98 -14.82 4.79
N ILE A 28 9.82 -15.13 6.07
CA ILE A 28 9.76 -14.13 7.14
C ILE A 28 11.11 -13.42 7.29
N TYR A 29 12.21 -14.17 7.30
CA TYR A 29 13.56 -13.61 7.40
C TYR A 29 13.87 -12.63 6.25
N ASN A 30 13.56 -13.03 5.01
CA ASN A 30 13.79 -12.22 3.83
C ASN A 30 12.91 -10.97 3.83
N SER A 31 11.63 -11.10 4.17
CA SER A 31 10.71 -9.96 4.30
C SER A 31 11.18 -8.96 5.34
N ALA A 32 11.54 -9.42 6.54
CA ALA A 32 12.03 -8.55 7.62
C ALA A 32 13.31 -7.80 7.21
N THR A 33 14.27 -8.50 6.63
CA THR A 33 15.54 -7.92 6.18
C THR A 33 15.33 -6.92 5.05
N CYS A 34 14.48 -7.25 4.08
CA CYS A 34 14.10 -6.37 2.97
C CYS A 34 13.40 -5.09 3.47
N LEU A 35 12.44 -5.21 4.38
CA LEU A 35 11.73 -4.09 4.98
C LEU A 35 12.68 -3.16 5.71
N LYS A 36 13.57 -3.71 6.55
CA LYS A 36 14.58 -2.93 7.28
C LYS A 36 15.51 -2.18 6.33
N ALA A 37 16.03 -2.86 5.32
CA ALA A 37 16.94 -2.24 4.35
C ALA A 37 16.25 -1.15 3.53
N THR A 38 15.01 -1.39 3.08
CA THR A 38 14.27 -0.44 2.25
C THR A 38 13.86 0.81 3.01
N TYR A 39 13.43 0.66 4.27
CA TYR A 39 13.06 1.79 5.13
C TYR A 39 14.20 2.76 5.39
N LEU A 40 15.45 2.28 5.41
CA LEU A 40 16.63 3.13 5.62
C LEU A 40 16.97 4.01 4.41
N VAL A 41 16.51 3.64 3.21
CA VAL A 41 16.90 4.32 1.96
C VAL A 41 15.75 5.07 1.29
N ALA A 42 14.53 4.52 1.34
CA ALA A 42 13.35 5.12 0.74
C ALA A 42 12.80 6.24 1.63
N ASP A 43 12.26 7.28 1.01
CA ASP A 43 11.63 8.39 1.73
C ASP A 43 10.25 7.98 2.26
N ALA A 44 9.54 7.12 1.53
CA ALA A 44 8.33 6.43 1.98
C ALA A 44 8.28 4.99 1.46
N VAL A 45 7.68 4.11 2.25
CA VAL A 45 7.50 2.68 1.93
C VAL A 45 6.01 2.35 1.99
N PHE A 46 5.40 2.19 0.81
CA PHE A 46 4.05 1.68 0.66
C PHE A 46 4.03 0.18 0.94
N LEU A 47 3.24 -0.23 1.91
CA LEU A 47 3.07 -1.62 2.29
C LEU A 47 1.78 -2.17 1.67
N VAL A 48 1.90 -3.33 1.03
CA VAL A 48 0.78 -4.05 0.42
C VAL A 48 0.79 -5.47 0.94
N ASP A 49 -0.27 -5.89 1.61
CA ASP A 49 -0.46 -7.24 2.08
C ASP A 49 -1.21 -8.06 1.02
N ASN A 50 -0.50 -8.97 0.36
CA ASN A 50 -1.08 -9.83 -0.67
C ASN A 50 -2.27 -10.65 -0.13
N GLN A 51 -2.24 -11.02 1.15
CA GLN A 51 -3.34 -11.78 1.79
C GLN A 51 -4.67 -11.02 1.71
N ARG A 52 -4.66 -9.69 1.82
CA ARG A 52 -5.89 -8.86 1.80
C ARG A 52 -6.60 -8.87 0.45
N TYR A 53 -5.93 -9.22 -0.65
CA TYR A 53 -6.56 -9.25 -1.97
C TYR A 53 -7.24 -10.59 -2.26
N ILE A 54 -6.82 -11.67 -1.60
CA ILE A 54 -7.45 -12.99 -1.73
C ILE A 54 -8.59 -13.21 -0.73
N GLU A 55 -8.56 -12.55 0.43
CA GLU A 55 -9.68 -12.53 1.38
C GLU A 55 -10.93 -11.86 0.80
N LYS A 56 -10.74 -10.89 -0.11
CA LYS A 56 -11.83 -10.14 -0.74
C LYS A 56 -12.54 -10.91 -1.84
N ASP A 57 -11.80 -11.76 -2.56
CA ASP A 57 -12.32 -12.56 -3.65
C ASP A 57 -11.43 -13.81 -3.83
N SER A 58 -11.93 -14.96 -3.38
CA SER A 58 -11.21 -16.23 -3.45
C SER A 58 -10.92 -16.67 -4.90
N SER A 59 -11.59 -16.09 -5.90
CA SER A 59 -11.25 -16.33 -7.31
C SER A 59 -9.89 -15.72 -7.71
N LEU A 60 -9.33 -14.81 -6.89
CA LEU A 60 -8.07 -14.14 -7.13
C LEU A 60 -6.83 -14.92 -6.65
N ILE A 61 -7.00 -16.04 -5.95
CA ILE A 61 -5.92 -16.81 -5.29
C ILE A 61 -4.73 -17.12 -6.24
N ASN A 62 -4.98 -17.26 -7.55
CA ASN A 62 -3.94 -17.49 -8.56
C ASN A 62 -3.91 -16.42 -9.66
N ASN A 63 -4.64 -15.31 -9.50
CA ASN A 63 -4.75 -14.27 -10.52
C ASN A 63 -3.89 -13.05 -10.17
N PHE A 64 -2.57 -13.22 -10.22
CA PHE A 64 -1.61 -12.15 -9.98
C PHE A 64 -1.83 -10.93 -10.89
N VAL A 65 -2.32 -11.13 -12.12
CA VAL A 65 -2.64 -10.02 -13.03
C VAL A 65 -3.74 -9.13 -12.45
N ALA A 66 -4.82 -9.74 -11.94
CA ALA A 66 -5.91 -9.00 -11.31
C ALA A 66 -5.48 -8.36 -9.98
N ILE A 67 -4.73 -9.07 -9.15
CA ILE A 67 -4.21 -8.51 -7.89
C ILE A 67 -3.32 -7.30 -8.19
N ASN A 68 -2.35 -7.42 -9.10
CA ASN A 68 -1.46 -6.32 -9.48
C ASN A 68 -2.25 -5.12 -10.01
N LYS A 69 -3.29 -5.37 -10.81
CA LYS A 69 -4.18 -4.30 -11.30
C LYS A 69 -4.86 -3.57 -10.14
N LEU A 70 -5.40 -4.29 -9.16
CA LEU A 70 -6.04 -3.71 -7.98
C LEU A 70 -5.03 -2.94 -7.10
N MET A 71 -3.78 -3.38 -7.02
CA MET A 71 -2.72 -2.66 -6.28
C MET A 71 -2.37 -1.32 -6.93
N VAL A 72 -2.24 -1.28 -8.26
CA VAL A 72 -1.73 -0.11 -8.97
C VAL A 72 -2.81 0.87 -9.42
N GLU A 73 -4.06 0.43 -9.57
CA GLU A 73 -5.18 1.27 -10.01
C GLU A 73 -5.32 2.59 -9.21
N PRO A 74 -5.20 2.60 -7.87
CA PRO A 74 -5.38 3.83 -7.09
C PRO A 74 -4.29 4.88 -7.35
N PHE A 75 -3.09 4.45 -7.73
CA PHE A 75 -1.98 5.35 -8.06
C PHE A 75 -2.24 6.12 -9.35
N TYR A 76 -3.04 5.56 -10.27
CA TYR A 76 -3.25 6.18 -11.57
C TYR A 76 -3.90 7.57 -11.44
N ASP A 77 -5.02 7.67 -10.74
CA ASP A 77 -5.71 8.96 -10.57
C ASP A 77 -4.87 9.93 -9.71
N LEU A 78 -4.14 9.42 -8.71
CA LEU A 78 -3.23 10.22 -7.87
C LEU A 78 -2.10 10.88 -8.68
N LEU A 79 -1.43 10.11 -9.53
CA LEU A 79 -0.31 10.59 -10.33
C LEU A 79 -0.80 11.47 -11.50
N CYS A 80 -2.00 11.21 -12.04
CA CYS A 80 -2.59 12.04 -13.09
C CYS A 80 -3.09 13.40 -12.58
N ALA A 81 -3.60 13.47 -11.35
CA ALA A 81 -4.24 14.68 -10.83
C ALA A 81 -3.29 15.89 -10.86
N GLY A 82 -2.01 15.70 -10.54
CA GLY A 82 -1.01 16.77 -10.55
C GLY A 82 -0.50 17.21 -11.94
N GLU A 83 -0.84 16.46 -13.00
CA GLU A 83 -0.36 16.71 -14.38
C GLU A 83 -1.49 17.10 -15.35
N GLU A 84 -2.72 17.27 -14.87
CA GLU A 84 -3.87 17.54 -15.73
C GLU A 84 -3.82 18.96 -16.32
N THR A 85 -3.87 19.05 -17.64
CA THR A 85 -3.84 20.33 -18.39
C THR A 85 -5.20 20.74 -18.92
N LYS A 86 -6.20 19.84 -18.90
CA LYS A 86 -7.53 20.13 -19.41
C LYS A 86 -8.34 20.88 -18.36
N ALA A 87 -8.70 22.14 -18.64
CA ALA A 87 -9.47 23.01 -17.75
C ALA A 87 -10.70 22.35 -17.12
N LYS A 88 -11.44 21.52 -17.87
CA LYS A 88 -12.64 20.81 -17.38
C LYS A 88 -12.38 19.69 -16.34
N ARG A 89 -11.11 19.35 -16.10
CA ARG A 89 -10.65 18.32 -15.16
C ARG A 89 -9.74 18.89 -14.07
N ILE A 90 -9.66 20.22 -13.98
CA ILE A 90 -8.96 20.89 -12.89
C ILE A 90 -9.94 20.98 -11.72
N GLY A 91 -9.56 20.39 -10.59
CA GLY A 91 -10.35 20.41 -9.36
C GLY A 91 -10.42 21.79 -8.72
N ALA A 92 -11.37 21.95 -7.79
CA ALA A 92 -11.47 23.15 -6.95
C ALA A 92 -10.22 23.32 -6.06
N LYS A 93 -9.65 22.21 -5.62
CA LYS A 93 -8.35 22.11 -4.95
C LYS A 93 -7.53 21.02 -5.65
N LEU A 94 -6.67 21.46 -6.57
CA LEU A 94 -5.74 20.58 -7.24
C LEU A 94 -4.73 20.03 -6.24
N LEU A 95 -4.56 18.71 -6.24
CA LEU A 95 -3.48 18.07 -5.51
C LEU A 95 -2.20 18.22 -6.32
N ASP A 96 -1.25 19.01 -5.82
CA ASP A 96 0.04 19.20 -6.48
C ASP A 96 1.08 18.17 -6.00
N ALA A 97 2.22 18.12 -6.70
CA ALA A 97 3.33 17.27 -6.31
C ALA A 97 3.88 17.62 -4.92
N GLY A 98 3.81 18.89 -4.51
CA GLY A 98 4.29 19.35 -3.20
C GLY A 98 3.48 18.74 -2.05
N ASP A 99 2.17 18.67 -2.18
CA ASP A 99 1.26 18.07 -1.21
C ASP A 99 1.47 16.55 -1.09
N ILE A 100 1.69 15.86 -2.21
CA ILE A 100 2.05 14.44 -2.21
C ILE A 100 3.39 14.23 -1.50
N ILE A 101 4.43 14.98 -1.87
CA ILE A 101 5.78 14.86 -1.28
C ILE A 101 5.78 15.18 0.22
N LYS A 102 5.03 16.20 0.66
CA LYS A 102 4.93 16.55 2.09
C LYS A 102 4.13 15.54 2.90
N THR A 103 3.31 14.71 2.25
CA THR A 103 2.53 13.67 2.93
C THR A 103 3.32 12.38 3.05
N LEU A 104 4.00 11.98 1.98
CA LEU A 104 4.65 10.67 1.88
C LEU A 104 5.97 10.62 2.64
N LYS A 105 5.94 9.96 3.80
CA LYS A 105 7.15 9.67 4.57
C LYS A 105 7.01 8.41 5.40
N GLY A 106 8.08 7.62 5.49
CA GLY A 106 8.11 6.40 6.31
C GLY A 106 7.07 5.36 5.88
N TRP A 107 6.55 4.59 6.84
CA TRP A 107 5.56 3.55 6.58
C TRP A 107 4.26 4.15 6.08
N THR A 108 3.79 3.65 4.94
CA THR A 108 2.65 4.20 4.22
C THR A 108 1.73 3.08 3.76
N VAL A 109 0.43 3.33 3.80
CA VAL A 109 -0.60 2.44 3.27
C VAL A 109 -1.54 3.22 2.37
N LEU A 110 -2.16 2.53 1.42
CA LEU A 110 -3.07 3.11 0.45
C LEU A 110 -4.42 2.40 0.52
N GLY A 111 -5.51 3.17 0.50
CA GLY A 111 -6.89 2.71 0.45
C GLY A 111 -7.58 3.20 -0.82
N TYR A 112 -8.55 2.42 -1.30
CA TYR A 112 -9.30 2.76 -2.52
C TYR A 112 -10.75 2.32 -2.43
N GLY A 113 -11.66 3.26 -2.65
CA GLY A 113 -13.10 3.05 -2.67
C GLY A 113 -13.72 3.56 -3.96
N VAL A 114 -14.73 2.84 -4.47
CA VAL A 114 -15.39 3.14 -5.74
C VAL A 114 -16.88 2.89 -5.61
N SER A 115 -17.67 3.93 -5.85
CA SER A 115 -19.13 3.87 -5.88
C SER A 115 -19.65 4.26 -7.27
N LYS A 116 -20.61 3.48 -7.79
CA LYS A 116 -21.23 3.74 -9.09
C LYS A 116 -22.34 4.78 -8.95
N LEU A 117 -22.39 5.70 -9.90
CA LEU A 117 -23.48 6.66 -10.04
C LEU A 117 -24.59 6.08 -10.94
N PRO A 118 -25.86 6.35 -10.63
CA PRO A 118 -26.97 5.95 -11.49
C PRO A 118 -26.87 6.65 -12.84
N VAL A 119 -26.89 5.87 -13.92
CA VAL A 119 -26.70 6.33 -15.31
C VAL A 119 -27.94 7.09 -15.84
N ILE A 120 -29.13 6.80 -15.32
CA ILE A 120 -30.38 7.41 -15.77
C ILE A 120 -30.75 8.59 -14.86
N ARG A 121 -30.51 9.81 -15.34
CA ARG A 121 -31.06 11.04 -14.75
C ARG A 121 -32.35 11.42 -15.51
N LEU A 122 -33.51 11.09 -14.94
CA LEU A 122 -34.82 11.42 -15.55
C LEU A 122 -34.97 12.95 -15.72
N PRO A 123 -35.23 13.46 -16.94
CA PRO A 123 -35.15 14.90 -17.26
C PRO A 123 -36.23 15.77 -16.58
N PHE A 124 -37.23 15.16 -15.94
CA PHE A 124 -38.35 15.87 -15.30
C PHE A 124 -38.33 15.89 -13.77
N VAL A 125 -37.31 15.33 -13.12
CA VAL A 125 -37.21 15.37 -11.65
C VAL A 125 -36.52 16.66 -11.20
N ARG A 126 -37.21 17.81 -11.36
CA ARG A 126 -36.98 18.99 -10.51
C ARG A 126 -37.52 18.68 -9.12
N ARG A 127 -36.78 17.94 -8.29
CA ARG A 127 -37.14 17.72 -6.88
C ARG A 127 -36.00 18.18 -5.97
N HIS A 128 -36.18 19.37 -5.40
CA HIS A 128 -35.54 19.93 -4.20
C HIS A 128 -34.04 19.67 -4.03
N ASN A 129 -33.23 20.72 -4.25
CA ASN A 129 -31.76 20.73 -4.16
C ASN A 129 -31.17 20.08 -2.89
N TYR A 130 -31.92 20.01 -1.78
CA TYR A 130 -31.46 19.40 -0.53
C TYR A 130 -31.35 17.87 -0.57
N ARG A 131 -32.32 17.16 -1.17
CA ARG A 131 -32.30 15.67 -1.18
C ARG A 131 -31.17 15.13 -2.06
N LYS A 132 -30.90 15.80 -3.18
CA LYS A 132 -29.82 15.42 -4.09
C LYS A 132 -28.45 15.62 -3.44
N LYS A 133 -28.25 16.77 -2.79
CA LYS A 133 -27.02 17.09 -2.06
C LYS A 133 -26.71 16.06 -0.97
N SER A 134 -27.73 15.66 -0.21
CA SER A 134 -27.59 14.62 0.81
C SER A 134 -27.19 13.25 0.21
N THR A 135 -27.73 12.87 -0.96
CA THR A 135 -27.34 11.61 -1.61
C THR A 135 -25.93 11.62 -2.20
N GLU A 136 -25.44 12.77 -2.67
CA GLU A 136 -24.07 12.94 -3.18
C GLU A 136 -23.06 12.80 -2.04
N THR A 137 -23.32 13.49 -0.93
CA THR A 137 -22.58 13.37 0.32
C THR A 137 -22.49 11.93 0.82
N ILE A 138 -23.63 11.22 0.89
CA ILE A 138 -23.68 9.82 1.35
C ILE A 138 -22.76 8.94 0.51
N LYS A 139 -22.72 9.12 -0.82
CA LYS A 139 -21.85 8.31 -1.68
C LYS A 139 -20.37 8.61 -1.46
N GLY A 140 -20.01 9.87 -1.25
CA GLY A 140 -18.64 10.23 -0.92
C GLY A 140 -18.19 9.56 0.38
N ILE A 141 -18.99 9.64 1.44
CA ILE A 141 -18.73 8.96 2.72
C ILE A 141 -18.60 7.44 2.51
N GLN A 142 -19.52 6.82 1.76
CA GLN A 142 -19.44 5.40 1.43
C GLN A 142 -18.14 5.03 0.71
N THR A 143 -17.67 5.87 -0.22
CA THR A 143 -16.38 5.61 -0.88
C THR A 143 -15.19 5.77 0.05
N MET A 144 -15.27 6.67 1.03
CA MET A 144 -14.23 6.81 2.05
C MET A 144 -14.22 5.60 2.99
N ASP A 145 -15.38 5.16 3.47
CA ASP A 145 -15.51 3.92 4.27
C ASP A 145 -14.96 2.71 3.53
N GLN A 146 -15.29 2.60 2.24
CA GLN A 146 -14.76 1.55 1.38
C GLN A 146 -13.24 1.68 1.21
N ALA A 147 -12.69 2.89 1.07
CA ALA A 147 -11.25 3.10 0.97
C ALA A 147 -10.52 2.68 2.26
N ILE A 148 -11.08 2.99 3.43
CA ILE A 148 -10.58 2.57 4.74
C ILE A 148 -10.64 1.05 4.90
N SER A 149 -11.76 0.42 4.52
CA SER A 149 -11.89 -1.04 4.53
C SER A 149 -10.88 -1.70 3.58
N ASN A 150 -10.61 -1.04 2.45
CA ASN A 150 -9.74 -1.51 1.39
C ASN A 150 -8.28 -1.08 1.50
N LEU A 151 -7.82 -0.65 2.67
CA LEU A 151 -6.40 -0.37 2.88
C LEU A 151 -5.53 -1.56 2.45
N SER A 152 -4.39 -1.22 1.81
CA SER A 152 -3.41 -2.15 1.25
C SER A 152 -2.77 -3.02 2.32
N LEU A 153 -2.71 -2.52 3.55
CA LEU A 153 -2.35 -3.25 4.76
C LEU A 153 -3.30 -2.81 5.88
N LYS A 154 -3.66 -3.73 6.79
CA LYS A 154 -4.46 -3.39 7.97
C LYS A 154 -3.64 -2.53 8.94
N CYS A 155 -4.20 -1.41 9.41
CA CYS A 155 -3.60 -0.56 10.42
C CYS A 155 -4.68 0.19 11.23
N ASP A 156 -4.31 0.77 12.37
CA ASP A 156 -5.12 1.80 13.03
C ASP A 156 -4.84 3.15 12.35
N LEU A 157 -5.90 3.88 11.99
CA LEU A 157 -5.79 5.20 11.36
C LEU A 157 -5.16 6.23 12.30
N LYS A 158 -5.31 6.04 13.62
CA LYS A 158 -4.75 6.91 14.67
C LYS A 158 -3.23 6.91 14.73
N ASP A 159 -2.60 5.89 14.15
CA ASP A 159 -1.15 5.72 14.10
C ASP A 159 -0.51 6.54 12.98
N SER A 160 -1.32 7.10 12.07
CA SER A 160 -0.83 7.96 10.99
C SER A 160 -0.60 9.40 11.47
N ALA A 161 0.56 9.97 11.13
CA ALA A 161 0.85 11.39 11.34
C ALA A 161 0.56 12.25 10.10
N SER A 162 0.28 11.64 8.95
CA SER A 162 -0.16 12.35 7.75
C SER A 162 -1.17 11.52 6.98
N ALA A 163 -2.19 12.20 6.46
CA ALA A 163 -3.20 11.58 5.63
C ALA A 163 -3.44 12.45 4.40
N LEU A 164 -3.67 11.81 3.26
CA LEU A 164 -4.02 12.47 2.01
C LEU A 164 -5.16 11.72 1.38
N TYR A 165 -6.21 12.41 0.95
CA TYR A 165 -7.21 11.79 0.08
C TYR A 165 -7.39 12.55 -1.23
N LEU A 166 -7.70 11.80 -2.29
CA LEU A 166 -8.08 12.33 -3.60
C LEU A 166 -9.49 11.85 -3.92
N LEU A 167 -10.39 12.80 -4.16
CA LEU A 167 -11.76 12.53 -4.61
C LEU A 167 -11.84 12.68 -6.13
N SER A 168 -12.10 11.58 -6.85
CA SER A 168 -12.31 11.60 -8.31
C SER A 168 -13.77 11.29 -8.64
N ALA A 169 -14.47 12.24 -9.24
CA ALA A 169 -15.88 12.12 -9.62
C ALA A 169 -16.24 13.09 -10.76
N PRO A 170 -17.42 12.98 -11.39
CA PRO A 170 -17.94 14.04 -12.26
C PRO A 170 -17.97 15.39 -11.52
N VAL A 171 -17.72 16.49 -12.25
CA VAL A 171 -17.68 17.85 -11.69
C VAL A 171 -18.95 18.15 -10.88
N GLU A 172 -20.11 17.66 -11.34
CA GLU A 172 -21.40 17.94 -10.70
C GLU A 172 -21.60 17.21 -9.36
N GLU A 173 -20.75 16.24 -9.03
CA GLU A 173 -20.82 15.44 -7.79
C GLU A 173 -19.78 15.91 -6.75
N ILE A 174 -18.81 16.74 -7.15
CA ILE A 174 -17.79 17.30 -6.26
C ILE A 174 -18.30 18.62 -5.69
N THR A 175 -18.91 18.57 -4.51
CA THR A 175 -19.39 19.76 -3.80
C THR A 175 -18.46 20.11 -2.63
N MET A 176 -18.37 21.40 -2.29
CA MET A 176 -17.56 21.86 -1.15
C MET A 176 -18.04 21.27 0.18
N ASP A 177 -19.34 21.05 0.34
CA ASP A 177 -19.91 20.42 1.53
C ASP A 177 -19.44 18.98 1.66
N LEU A 178 -19.48 18.20 0.57
CA LEU A 178 -18.93 16.83 0.56
C LEU A 178 -17.44 16.83 0.93
N VAL A 179 -16.65 17.73 0.34
CA VAL A 179 -15.22 17.85 0.67
C VAL A 179 -15.02 18.14 2.16
N LYS A 180 -15.77 19.08 2.71
CA LYS A 180 -15.70 19.42 4.14
C LYS A 180 -16.06 18.23 5.02
N GLU A 181 -17.15 17.54 4.72
CA GLU A 181 -17.58 16.36 5.48
C GLU A 181 -16.54 15.23 5.44
N LEU A 182 -15.86 15.02 4.31
CA LEU A 182 -14.77 14.03 4.23
C LEU A 182 -13.54 14.45 5.04
N VAL A 183 -13.20 15.74 5.08
CA VAL A 183 -12.11 16.26 5.92
C VAL A 183 -12.47 16.07 7.40
N ASP A 184 -13.68 16.45 7.80
CA ASP A 184 -14.15 16.32 9.18
C ASP A 184 -14.16 14.84 9.61
N TYR A 185 -14.73 13.96 8.77
CA TYR A 185 -14.73 12.51 8.98
C TYR A 185 -13.31 11.94 9.16
N LEU A 186 -12.39 12.28 8.26
CA LEU A 186 -11.01 11.81 8.35
C LEU A 186 -10.30 12.36 9.60
N GLY A 187 -10.63 13.59 10.02
CA GLY A 187 -10.15 14.20 11.25
C GLY A 187 -10.63 13.49 12.52
N GLU A 188 -11.84 12.92 12.50
CA GLU A 188 -12.37 12.12 13.60
C GLU A 188 -11.67 10.76 13.73
N VAL A 189 -11.44 10.07 12.60
CA VAL A 189 -10.86 8.71 12.61
C VAL A 189 -9.33 8.71 12.66
N ALA A 190 -8.67 9.76 12.17
CA ALA A 190 -7.22 9.94 12.17
C ALA A 190 -6.81 11.28 12.83
N PRO A 191 -7.10 11.48 14.13
CA PRO A 191 -7.01 12.78 14.80
C PRO A 191 -5.59 13.35 14.93
N ARG A 192 -4.56 12.51 14.75
CA ARG A 192 -3.14 12.94 14.79
C ARG A 192 -2.59 13.26 13.41
N ALA A 193 -3.32 12.95 12.35
CA ALA A 193 -2.84 13.10 11.00
C ALA A 193 -2.98 14.55 10.53
N MET A 194 -1.91 15.09 9.94
CA MET A 194 -2.04 16.28 9.10
C MET A 194 -2.75 15.89 7.81
N ILE A 195 -3.99 16.38 7.62
CA ILE A 195 -4.83 16.03 6.48
C ILE A 195 -4.55 16.97 5.31
N ARG A 196 -4.20 16.37 4.17
CA ARG A 196 -4.20 17.01 2.85
C ARG A 196 -5.29 16.36 2.00
N TYR A 197 -5.77 17.10 1.03
CA TYR A 197 -6.78 16.60 0.12
C TYR A 197 -6.72 17.32 -1.20
N GLY A 198 -7.22 16.66 -2.23
CA GLY A 198 -7.56 17.30 -3.49
C GLY A 198 -8.74 16.63 -4.16
N ASP A 199 -9.21 17.26 -5.21
CA ASP A 199 -10.25 16.72 -6.07
C ASP A 199 -9.77 16.63 -7.52
N TYR A 200 -10.21 15.58 -8.20
CA TYR A 200 -9.89 15.34 -9.60
C TYR A 200 -11.19 15.11 -10.38
N PRO A 201 -11.77 16.15 -11.01
CA PRO A 201 -13.03 16.04 -11.73
C PRO A 201 -12.92 15.14 -12.98
N ARG A 202 -13.03 13.83 -12.75
CA ARG A 202 -12.84 12.77 -13.72
C ARG A 202 -13.72 11.57 -13.37
N GLY A 203 -14.20 10.91 -14.41
CA GLY A 203 -15.11 9.76 -14.32
C GLY A 203 -16.51 10.20 -14.69
N GLU A 204 -17.16 9.47 -15.58
CA GLU A 204 -18.51 9.83 -16.07
C GLU A 204 -19.63 9.21 -15.21
N SER A 205 -19.34 8.12 -14.49
CA SER A 205 -20.35 7.33 -13.78
C SER A 205 -19.87 6.73 -12.47
N THR A 206 -18.79 7.25 -11.89
CA THR A 206 -18.21 6.73 -10.64
C THR A 206 -17.71 7.85 -9.75
N VAL A 207 -17.87 7.69 -8.44
CA VAL A 207 -17.16 8.42 -7.40
C VAL A 207 -16.07 7.50 -6.87
N LYS A 208 -14.84 8.00 -6.80
CA LYS A 208 -13.68 7.25 -6.31
C LYS A 208 -12.99 8.06 -5.22
N THR A 209 -12.57 7.36 -4.18
CA THR A 209 -11.74 7.95 -3.12
C THR A 209 -10.45 7.14 -3.02
N THR A 210 -9.33 7.81 -3.25
CA THR A 210 -7.99 7.27 -2.97
C THR A 210 -7.53 7.88 -1.65
N LEU A 211 -7.20 7.03 -0.67
CA LEU A 211 -6.73 7.45 0.64
C LEU A 211 -5.28 6.99 0.83
N ILE A 212 -4.43 7.85 1.35
CA ILE A 212 -3.07 7.53 1.77
C ILE A 212 -2.94 7.87 3.24
N LEU A 213 -2.46 6.92 4.03
CA LEU A 213 -2.05 7.13 5.41
C LEU A 213 -0.56 6.89 5.48
N SER A 214 0.18 7.87 5.97
CA SER A 214 1.64 7.87 5.95
C SER A 214 2.19 8.28 7.31
N GLN A 215 3.49 8.04 7.50
CA GLN A 215 4.18 8.18 8.78
C GLN A 215 3.49 7.37 9.88
N LEU A 216 3.12 6.12 9.57
CA LEU A 216 2.60 5.21 10.58
C LEU A 216 3.68 4.97 11.65
N ASN A 217 3.36 5.31 12.90
CA ASN A 217 4.27 5.13 14.02
C ASN A 217 4.31 3.68 14.54
N TYR A 218 3.30 2.88 14.19
CA TYR A 218 3.15 1.50 14.58
C TYR A 218 2.45 0.70 13.46
N VAL A 219 2.96 -0.49 13.17
CA VAL A 219 2.46 -1.38 12.12
C VAL A 219 2.57 -2.83 12.58
N ASP A 220 1.43 -3.43 12.97
CA ASP A 220 1.37 -4.79 13.54
C ASP A 220 2.15 -5.83 12.72
N LYS A 221 1.90 -5.88 11.40
CA LYS A 221 2.53 -6.87 10.51
C LYS A 221 4.05 -6.77 10.46
N ILE A 222 4.60 -5.56 10.58
CA ILE A 222 6.05 -5.36 10.62
C ILE A 222 6.61 -5.83 11.96
N MET A 223 5.93 -5.50 13.05
CA MET A 223 6.31 -5.95 14.39
C MET A 223 6.30 -7.47 14.48
N GLU A 224 5.28 -8.14 13.92
CA GLU A 224 5.22 -9.60 13.85
C GLU A 224 6.44 -10.23 13.16
N TYR A 225 6.95 -9.62 12.09
CA TYR A 225 8.16 -10.10 11.44
C TYR A 225 9.40 -9.86 12.31
N TYR A 226 9.54 -8.67 12.88
CA TYR A 226 10.70 -8.29 13.67
C TYR A 226 10.78 -9.08 14.99
N ASP A 227 9.67 -9.36 15.64
CA ASP A 227 9.63 -10.14 16.88
C ASP A 227 10.02 -11.60 16.67
N LYS A 228 9.82 -12.13 15.45
CA LYS A 228 10.26 -13.49 15.09
C LYS A 228 11.76 -13.55 14.81
N MET A 229 12.41 -12.45 14.42
CA MET A 229 13.80 -12.44 13.95
C MET A 229 14.85 -13.02 14.91
N PRO A 230 14.81 -12.78 16.23
CA PRO A 230 15.79 -13.34 17.15
C PRO A 230 15.82 -14.87 17.09
N LYS A 231 14.63 -15.49 17.08
CA LYS A 231 14.47 -16.95 16.97
C LYS A 231 14.99 -17.46 15.63
N LEU A 232 14.65 -16.79 14.53
CA LEU A 232 15.09 -17.18 13.18
C LEU A 232 16.60 -17.12 13.02
N THR A 233 17.23 -16.13 13.65
CA THR A 233 18.69 -15.95 13.59
C THR A 233 19.39 -17.08 14.33
N GLN A 234 18.89 -17.43 15.52
CA GLN A 234 19.42 -18.55 16.31
C GLN A 234 19.28 -19.89 15.58
N GLU A 235 18.11 -20.20 15.01
CA GLU A 235 17.88 -21.43 14.25
C GLU A 235 18.81 -21.52 13.04
N LYS A 236 19.03 -20.40 12.34
CA LYS A 236 19.95 -20.33 11.20
C LYS A 236 21.40 -20.58 11.59
N GLU A 237 21.86 -20.01 12.70
CA GLU A 237 23.22 -20.24 13.23
C GLU A 237 23.43 -21.72 13.60
N GLN A 238 22.46 -22.33 14.29
CA GLN A 238 22.51 -23.76 14.64
C GLN A 238 22.55 -24.66 13.41
N MET A 239 21.72 -24.37 12.39
CA MET A 239 21.75 -25.12 11.13
C MET A 239 23.10 -25.01 10.42
N GLN A 240 23.71 -23.82 10.42
CA GLN A 240 25.03 -23.61 9.82
C GLN A 240 26.13 -24.41 10.55
N GLU A 241 26.12 -24.42 11.88
CA GLU A 241 27.05 -25.23 12.67
C GLU A 241 26.87 -26.74 12.40
N GLU A 242 25.62 -27.22 12.35
CA GLU A 242 25.34 -28.62 12.03
C GLU A 242 25.83 -29.01 10.63
N ASP A 243 25.58 -28.15 9.64
CA ASP A 243 25.98 -28.39 8.26
C ASP A 243 27.50 -28.38 8.11
N GLU A 244 28.21 -27.50 8.82
CA GLU A 244 29.66 -27.54 8.90
C GLU A 244 30.18 -28.85 9.52
N ILE A 245 29.53 -29.34 10.58
CA ILE A 245 29.89 -30.62 11.21
C ILE A 245 29.66 -31.78 10.24
N LYS A 246 28.52 -31.81 9.55
CA LYS A 246 28.20 -32.83 8.52
C LYS A 246 29.21 -32.77 7.38
N LEU A 247 29.54 -31.58 6.89
CA LEU A 247 30.53 -31.39 5.83
C LEU A 247 31.92 -31.87 6.26
N LYS A 248 32.36 -31.55 7.48
CA LYS A 248 33.62 -32.07 8.05
C LYS A 248 33.64 -33.60 8.11
N LYS A 249 32.53 -34.25 8.48
CA LYS A 249 32.41 -35.72 8.46
C LYS A 249 32.53 -36.29 7.04
N ILE A 250 31.86 -35.68 6.06
CA ILE A 250 31.95 -36.07 4.65
C ILE A 250 33.39 -35.92 4.14
N MET A 251 34.04 -34.80 4.41
CA MET A 251 35.44 -34.56 4.03
C MET A 251 36.41 -35.55 4.70
N LYS A 252 36.13 -35.97 5.94
CA LYS A 252 36.93 -37.00 6.61
C LYS A 252 36.75 -38.37 5.96
N ALA A 253 35.51 -38.73 5.58
CA ALA A 253 35.22 -39.98 4.89
C ALA A 253 35.81 -40.00 3.47
N SER A 254 35.77 -38.87 2.73
CA SER A 254 36.31 -38.78 1.38
C SER A 254 37.82 -38.99 1.31
N ARG A 255 38.56 -38.66 2.37
CA ARG A 255 40.01 -38.95 2.47
C ARG A 255 40.34 -40.44 2.44
N MET A 256 39.39 -41.31 2.78
CA MET A 256 39.56 -42.77 2.70
C MET A 256 39.31 -43.30 1.29
N VAL A 257 38.76 -42.47 0.40
CA VAL A 257 38.54 -42.81 -1.01
C VAL A 257 39.79 -42.42 -1.81
N PRO A 258 40.38 -43.32 -2.61
CA PRO A 258 41.51 -43.00 -3.46
C PRO A 258 41.19 -41.84 -4.43
N SER A 259 42.04 -40.81 -4.44
CA SER A 259 41.91 -39.69 -5.39
C SER A 259 42.32 -40.13 -6.80
N LEU A 260 41.49 -39.82 -7.79
CA LEU A 260 41.84 -39.95 -9.22
C LEU A 260 42.90 -38.93 -9.64
N PHE A 261 43.00 -37.81 -8.94
CA PHE A 261 44.09 -36.87 -9.05
C PHE A 261 45.18 -37.28 -8.04
N ARG A 262 46.02 -38.24 -8.42
CA ARG A 262 47.36 -38.34 -7.83
C ARG A 262 48.16 -37.18 -8.40
N GLY A 263 48.70 -36.34 -7.53
CA GLY A 263 49.83 -35.52 -7.93
C GLY A 263 50.96 -36.47 -8.33
N ASP A 264 51.40 -36.38 -9.58
CA ASP A 264 52.77 -36.69 -9.91
C ASP A 264 53.63 -35.78 -9.04
N GLY A 265 54.27 -36.39 -8.04
CA GLY A 265 55.32 -35.73 -7.30
C GLY A 265 56.50 -35.50 -8.23
N ASN A 266 56.86 -34.23 -8.40
CA ASN A 266 58.19 -33.74 -8.08
C ASN A 266 58.05 -32.39 -7.38
#